data_AF-B9WDG9-F1
#
_entry.id   AF-B9WDG9-F1
#
_cell.length_a   1.000
_cell.length_b   1.000
_cell.length_c   1.000
_cell.angle_alpha   90.00
_cell.angle_beta   90.00
_cell.angle_gamma   90.00
#
_symmetry.space_group_name_H-M   'P 1'
#
loop_
_entity.id
_entity.type
_entity.pdbx_description
1 polymer ?
#
loop_
_entity_poly.entity_id
_entity_poly.type
_entity_poly.pdbx_seq_one_letter_code
_entity_poly.pdbx_strand_id
1 'polypeptide(L)' 'MNVSGRIPPQGAKEEQSTFEKIKNSPAFTIGTQAALFGLGVLFIQSPLMDMLVPQL' A
#
# COMPACT_ATOMS: atom_id res chain seq x y z
N MET A 1 -8.12 49.31 16.56
CA MET A 1 -7.22 48.13 16.55
C MET A 1 -7.76 47.16 15.51
N ASN A 2 -7.17 47.14 14.31
CA ASN A 2 -7.66 46.34 13.18
C ASN A 2 -6.78 45.09 13.05
N VAL A 3 -7.30 43.93 13.44
CA VAL A 3 -6.55 42.66 13.43
C VAL A 3 -6.56 42.10 11.99
N SER A 4 -5.69 42.66 11.16
CA SER A 4 -5.32 42.08 9.87
C SER A 4 -4.37 40.91 10.08
N GLY A 5 -4.56 39.86 9.27
CA GLY A 5 -3.52 38.87 9.04
C GLY A 5 -3.81 37.49 9.62
N ARG A 6 -4.85 36.82 9.11
CA ARG A 6 -4.83 35.37 9.01
C ARG A 6 -3.63 34.96 8.15
N ILE A 7 -2.61 34.34 8.75
CA ILE A 7 -1.67 33.48 8.04
C ILE A 7 -1.71 32.15 8.80
N PRO A 8 -2.36 31.09 8.28
CA PRO A 8 -2.12 29.76 8.83
C PRO A 8 -0.64 29.43 8.62
N PRO A 9 0.06 28.84 9.61
CA PRO A 9 1.43 28.40 9.39
C PRO A 9 1.42 27.45 8.20
N GLN A 10 2.10 27.87 7.12
CA GLN A 10 2.31 27.05 5.94
C GLN A 10 2.90 25.73 6.41
N GLY A 11 2.28 24.65 5.93
CA GLY A 11 2.39 23.31 6.47
C GLY A 11 3.79 22.97 6.94
N ALA A 12 3.85 22.45 8.16
CA ALA A 12 4.92 21.57 8.56
C ALA A 12 5.14 20.62 7.37
N LYS A 13 6.27 20.78 6.67
CA LYS A 13 6.77 19.75 5.79
C LYS A 13 7.18 18.63 6.73
N GLU A 14 6.20 17.83 7.15
CA GLU A 14 6.45 16.53 7.74
C GLU A 14 7.36 15.84 6.74
N GLU A 15 8.60 15.67 7.14
CA GLU A 15 9.66 15.11 6.33
C GLU A 15 9.25 13.66 6.06
N GLN A 16 8.49 13.44 4.98
CA GLN A 16 7.85 12.15 4.70
C GLN A 16 8.92 11.07 4.84
N SER A 17 8.68 10.19 5.81
CA SER A 17 9.61 9.11 6.14
C SER A 17 9.92 8.34 4.86
N THR A 18 11.15 7.86 4.70
CA THR A 18 11.57 7.09 3.52
C THR A 18 10.60 5.93 3.24
N PHE A 19 10.02 5.36 4.29
CA PHE A 19 8.97 4.34 4.19
C PHE A 19 7.67 4.87 3.56
N GLU A 20 7.23 6.08 3.92
CA GLU A 20 6.04 6.69 3.34
C GLU A 20 6.26 7.05 1.86
N LYS A 21 7.45 7.54 1.51
CA LYS A 21 7.82 7.79 0.10
C LYS A 21 7.80 6.52 -0.73
N ILE A 22 8.30 5.39 -0.18
CA ILE A 22 8.25 4.08 -0.84
C ILE A 22 6.81 3.62 -1.01
N LYS A 23 6.01 3.62 0.07
CA LYS A 23 4.60 3.19 0.05
C LYS A 23 3.74 3.99 -0.92
N ASN A 24 4.01 5.30 -1.05
CA ASN A 24 3.30 6.19 -1.98
C ASN A 24 3.83 6.12 -3.42
N SER A 25 4.85 5.31 -3.70
CA SER A 25 5.40 5.17 -5.04
C SER A 25 4.56 4.23 -5.92
N PRO A 26 4.42 4.50 -7.23
CA PRO A 26 3.75 3.58 -8.16
C PRO A 26 4.39 2.19 -8.21
N ALA A 27 5.72 2.13 -8.03
CA ALA A 27 6.48 0.90 -8.02
C ALA A 27 6.08 -0.03 -6.85
N PHE A 28 5.79 0.55 -5.68
CA PHE A 28 5.30 -0.22 -4.54
C PHE A 28 3.98 -0.92 -4.85
N THR A 29 3.00 -0.19 -5.39
CA THR A 29 1.71 -0.78 -5.80
C THR A 29 1.89 -1.89 -6.82
N ILE A 30 2.65 -1.65 -7.89
CA ILE A 30 2.88 -2.66 -8.94
C ILE A 30 3.60 -3.89 -8.37
N GLY A 31 4.65 -3.68 -7.57
CA GLY A 31 5.40 -4.75 -6.93
C GLY A 31 4.54 -5.58 -5.97
N THR A 32 3.70 -4.92 -5.16
CA THR A 32 2.75 -5.60 -4.27
C THR A 32 1.75 -6.43 -5.06
N GLN A 33 1.16 -5.89 -6.12
CA GLN A 33 0.19 -6.63 -6.94
C GLN A 33 0.85 -7.82 -7.66
N ALA A 34 2.06 -7.64 -8.19
CA ALA A 34 2.82 -8.73 -8.79
C ALA A 34 3.15 -9.84 -7.78
N ALA A 35 3.55 -9.47 -6.56
CA ALA A 35 3.81 -10.42 -5.48
C ALA A 35 2.54 -11.17 -5.07
N LEU A 36 1.42 -10.47 -4.87
CA LEU A 36 0.14 -11.09 -4.52
C LEU A 36 -0.37 -12.03 -5.63
N PHE A 37 -0.23 -11.63 -6.90
CA PHE A 37 -0.57 -12.49 -8.03
C PHE A 37 0.31 -13.75 -8.05
N GLY A 38 1.62 -13.62 -7.90
CA GLY A 38 2.54 -14.76 -7.85
C GLY A 38 2.22 -15.72 -6.71
N LEU A 39 1.94 -15.19 -5.51
CA LEU A 39 1.48 -15.99 -4.38
C LEU A 39 0.15 -16.70 -4.67
N GLY A 40 -0.80 -16.03 -5.31
CA GLY A 40 -2.06 -16.64 -5.74
C GLY A 40 -1.86 -17.80 -6.73
N VAL A 41 -0.98 -17.63 -7.72
CA VAL A 41 -0.64 -18.67 -8.70
C VAL A 41 0.02 -19.88 -8.03
N LEU A 42 0.92 -19.64 -7.07
CA LEU A 42 1.53 -20.71 -6.28
C LEU A 42 0.52 -21.40 -5.37
N PHE A 43 -0.39 -20.64 -4.77
CA PHE A 43 -1.45 -21.18 -3.93
C PHE A 43 -2.39 -22.10 -4.72
N ILE A 44 -2.88 -21.66 -5.88
CA ILE A 44 -3.75 -22.46 -6.79
C ILE A 44 -3.11 -23.79 -7.19
N GLN A 45 -1.79 -23.78 -7.44
CA GLN A 45 -1.04 -24.98 -7.82
C GLN A 45 -0.54 -25.79 -6.60
N SER A 46 -0.75 -25.29 -5.39
CA SER A 46 -0.31 -25.97 -4.18
C SER A 46 -1.33 -27.03 -3.76
N PRO A 47 -0.90 -28.13 -3.10
CA PRO A 47 -1.80 -29.13 -2.53
C PRO A 47 -2.76 -28.57 -1.46
N LEU A 48 -2.50 -27.36 -0.95
CA LEU A 48 -3.41 -26.68 -0.01
C LEU A 48 -4.76 -26.35 -0.66
N MET A 49 -4.77 -26.13 -1.97
CA MET A 49 -6.02 -25.88 -2.69
C MET A 49 -6.88 -27.12 -2.85
N ASP A 50 -6.28 -28.31 -2.91
CA ASP A 50 -7.03 -29.58 -2.92
C ASP A 50 -7.81 -29.80 -1.62
N MET A 51 -7.32 -29.26 -0.50
CA MET A 51 -8.03 -29.31 0.78
C MET A 51 -9.28 -28.41 0.81
N LEU A 52 -9.36 -27.42 -0.08
CA LEU A 52 -10.51 -26.53 -0.21
C LEU A 52 -11.55 -27.06 -1.22
N VAL A 53 -11.22 -28.11 -1.98
CA VAL A 53 -12.14 -28.74 -2.92
C VAL A 53 -13.22 -29.48 -2.14
N PRO A 54 -14.52 -29.17 -2.36
CA PRO A 54 -15.61 -29.89 -1.72
C PRO A 54 -15.58 -31.37 -2.09
N GLN A 55 -15.60 -32.23 -1.08
CA GLN A 55 -15.73 -33.66 -1.28
C GLN A 55 -17.21 -34.00 -1.29
N LEU A 56 -17.80 -34.09 -2.49
CA LEU A 56 -19.17 -34.55 -2.74
C LEU A 56 -19.16 -36.01 -3.20
#